data_AF-A0A552G0X4-F1
#
_entry.id   AF-A0A552G0X4-F1
#
_cell.length_a   1.000
_cell.length_b   1.000
_cell.length_c   1.000
_cell.angle_alpha   90.00
_cell.angle_beta   90.00
_cell.angle_gamma   90.00
#
_symmetry.space_group_name_H-M   'P 1'
#
loop_
_entity.id
_entity.type
_entity.pdbx_description
1 polymer ?
#
loop_
_entity_poly.entity_id
_entity_poly.type
_entity_poly.pdbx_seq_one_letter_code
_entity_poly.pdbx_strand_id
1 'polypeptide(L)'
;MAWIFSLSAECGSDESNAHKFAQHFEGISWLLSTGRHCQCHTDIFQDIEENWWCRVSPSNLSEVGIDSPESAYSMTELGILLYQSLRFAPPFRYALVGVEVDEFRTYSELIEESSNLSIPGLVLAKPLEQELGILSVLRPFSSSYVWQPYAGEVYNPLMASQNLKNKLNELLKLTSQAKTK
;
A
#
# COMPACT_ATOMS: atom_id res chain seq x y z
N MET A 1 -14.09 -2.02 12.57
CA MET A 1 -13.48 -1.27 11.47
C MET A 1 -12.73 -2.29 10.66
N ALA A 2 -13.06 -2.44 9.38
CA ALA A 2 -12.37 -3.37 8.50
C ALA A 2 -11.04 -2.73 8.07
N TRP A 3 -9.96 -3.49 8.08
CA TRP A 3 -8.66 -3.09 7.53
C TRP A 3 -8.64 -3.51 6.07
N ILE A 4 -8.53 -2.54 5.16
CA ILE A 4 -8.65 -2.76 3.72
C ILE A 4 -7.24 -2.88 3.12
N PHE A 5 -6.99 -3.99 2.44
CA PHE A 5 -5.82 -4.13 1.57
C PHE A 5 -6.19 -3.65 0.17
N SER A 6 -5.50 -2.64 -0.33
CA SER A 6 -5.82 -1.98 -1.60
C SER A 6 -4.56 -1.55 -2.34
N LEU A 7 -4.73 -1.28 -3.64
CA LEU A 7 -3.87 -0.38 -4.41
C LEU A 7 -4.55 0.99 -4.41
N SER A 8 -3.83 2.02 -3.98
CA SER A 8 -4.29 3.40 -4.00
C SER A 8 -3.41 4.21 -4.94
N ALA A 9 -4.02 4.91 -5.89
CA ALA A 9 -3.33 5.68 -6.92
C ALA A 9 -3.91 7.09 -7.02
N GLU A 10 -3.03 8.08 -6.98
CA GLU A 10 -3.36 9.48 -7.19
C GLU A 10 -3.21 9.80 -8.69
N CYS A 11 -4.27 10.34 -9.31
CA CYS A 11 -4.44 10.44 -10.76
C CYS A 11 -4.42 11.90 -11.29
N GLY A 12 -4.15 12.88 -10.44
CA GLY A 12 -4.12 14.30 -10.75
C GLY A 12 -5.48 14.97 -10.66
N SER A 13 -5.56 16.20 -11.18
CA SER A 13 -6.77 17.03 -11.15
C SER A 13 -7.81 16.68 -12.23
N ASP A 14 -7.48 15.81 -13.18
CA ASP A 14 -8.40 15.39 -14.25
C ASP A 14 -9.09 14.06 -13.87
N GLU A 15 -10.39 14.16 -13.57
CA GLU A 15 -11.28 13.04 -13.24
C GLU A 15 -11.23 11.91 -14.28
N SER A 16 -11.02 12.26 -15.55
CA SER A 16 -10.99 11.28 -16.64
C SER A 16 -9.80 10.31 -16.54
N ASN A 17 -8.70 10.73 -15.90
CA ASN A 17 -7.56 9.85 -15.65
C ASN A 17 -7.89 8.80 -14.60
N ALA A 18 -8.54 9.20 -13.50
CA ALA A 18 -8.99 8.26 -12.48
C ALA A 18 -9.99 7.23 -13.03
N HIS A 19 -10.90 7.66 -13.91
CA HIS A 19 -11.84 6.74 -14.58
C HIS A 19 -11.14 5.74 -15.51
N LYS A 20 -10.18 6.18 -16.33
CA LYS A 20 -9.40 5.27 -17.18
C LYS A 20 -8.60 4.29 -16.33
N PHE A 21 -7.98 4.78 -15.27
CA PHE A 21 -7.23 3.96 -14.33
C PHE A 21 -8.14 2.91 -13.68
N ALA A 22 -9.31 3.30 -13.19
CA ALA A 22 -10.31 2.39 -12.62
C ALA A 22 -10.72 1.29 -13.62
N GLN A 23 -11.03 1.66 -14.86
CA GLN A 23 -11.39 0.71 -15.92
C GLN A 23 -10.31 -0.32 -16.23
N HIS A 24 -9.03 0.02 -16.02
CA HIS A 24 -7.93 -0.94 -16.20
C HIS A 24 -7.96 -2.07 -15.18
N PHE A 25 -8.42 -1.80 -13.96
CA PHE A 25 -8.43 -2.78 -12.86
C PHE A 25 -9.79 -3.42 -12.58
N GLU A 26 -10.88 -2.76 -12.96
CA GLU A 26 -12.23 -3.21 -12.67
C GLU A 26 -12.49 -4.62 -13.22
N GLY A 27 -12.94 -5.52 -12.34
CA GLY A 27 -13.29 -6.89 -12.70
C GLY A 27 -12.10 -7.82 -12.95
N ILE A 28 -10.84 -7.37 -12.86
CA ILE A 28 -9.68 -8.26 -12.90
C ILE A 28 -9.84 -9.33 -11.83
N SER A 29 -9.64 -10.59 -12.22
CA SER A 29 -9.79 -11.73 -11.33
C SER A 29 -8.54 -12.60 -11.33
N TRP A 30 -8.12 -13.03 -10.14
CA TRP A 30 -6.96 -13.90 -9.94
C TRP A 30 -7.31 -15.10 -9.08
N LEU A 31 -6.67 -16.23 -9.37
CA LEU A 31 -6.61 -17.40 -8.51
C LEU A 31 -5.26 -17.40 -7.81
N LEU A 32 -5.26 -17.20 -6.50
CA LEU A 32 -4.06 -17.21 -5.68
C LEU A 32 -3.53 -18.64 -5.51
N SER A 33 -2.24 -18.76 -5.22
CA SER A 33 -1.59 -20.03 -4.90
C SER A 33 -2.23 -20.77 -3.71
N THR A 34 -2.91 -20.04 -2.83
CA THR A 34 -3.70 -20.58 -1.71
C THR A 34 -5.06 -21.16 -2.12
N GLY A 35 -5.42 -21.09 -3.41
CA GLY A 35 -6.70 -21.54 -3.95
C GLY A 35 -7.84 -20.52 -3.80
N ARG A 36 -7.57 -19.32 -3.28
CA ARG A 36 -8.57 -18.25 -3.16
C ARG A 36 -8.77 -17.53 -4.49
N HIS A 37 -10.03 -17.27 -4.82
CA HIS A 37 -10.39 -16.38 -5.91
C HIS A 37 -10.56 -14.95 -5.39
N CYS A 38 -9.91 -14.00 -6.04
CA CYS A 38 -10.01 -12.58 -5.76
C CYS A 38 -10.46 -11.85 -7.01
N GLN A 39 -11.38 -10.90 -6.85
CA GLN A 39 -11.83 -10.00 -7.91
C GLN A 39 -11.63 -8.56 -7.46
N CYS A 40 -10.98 -7.76 -8.31
CA CYS A 40 -10.75 -6.35 -8.06
C CYS A 40 -12.01 -5.53 -8.33
N HIS A 41 -12.29 -4.62 -7.41
CA HIS A 41 -13.30 -3.58 -7.55
C HIS A 41 -12.61 -2.24 -7.39
N THR A 42 -13.10 -1.23 -8.09
CA THR A 42 -12.53 0.11 -8.08
C THR A 42 -13.49 1.12 -7.50
N ASP A 43 -12.91 2.13 -6.87
CA ASP A 43 -13.62 3.27 -6.29
C ASP A 43 -12.86 4.55 -6.63
N ILE A 44 -13.58 5.62 -6.95
CA ILE A 44 -13.02 6.91 -7.37
C ILE A 44 -13.51 7.96 -6.40
N PHE A 45 -12.59 8.77 -5.88
CA PHE A 45 -12.89 9.83 -4.92
C PHE A 45 -11.91 10.98 -5.07
N GLN A 46 -12.20 12.10 -4.39
CA GLN A 46 -11.30 13.25 -4.29
C GLN A 46 -10.74 13.37 -2.88
N ASP A 47 -9.49 13.80 -2.77
CA ASP A 47 -8.88 14.20 -1.50
C ASP A 47 -9.25 15.64 -1.13
N ILE A 48 -8.69 16.12 -0.02
CA ILE A 48 -8.88 17.50 0.47
C ILE A 48 -8.27 18.58 -0.46
N GLU A 49 -7.42 18.19 -1.41
CA GLU A 49 -6.78 19.07 -2.39
C GLU A 49 -7.52 19.04 -3.74
N GLU A 50 -8.69 18.40 -3.80
CA GLU A 50 -9.51 18.20 -5.01
C GLU A 50 -8.82 17.33 -6.08
N ASN A 51 -7.73 16.65 -5.75
CA ASN A 51 -7.09 15.70 -6.65
C ASN A 51 -7.88 14.39 -6.67
N TRP A 52 -7.91 13.75 -7.84
CA TRP A 52 -8.64 12.51 -8.03
C TRP A 52 -7.79 11.30 -7.69
N TRP A 53 -8.38 10.40 -6.92
CA TRP A 53 -7.82 9.12 -6.52
C TRP A 53 -8.60 7.97 -7.11
N CYS A 54 -7.91 6.86 -7.35
CA CYS A 54 -8.52 5.57 -7.60
C CYS A 54 -8.00 4.54 -6.60
N ARG A 55 -8.93 3.90 -5.90
CA ARG A 55 -8.67 2.76 -5.03
C ARG A 55 -9.10 1.48 -5.74
N VAL A 56 -8.24 0.47 -5.70
CA VAL A 56 -8.50 -0.88 -6.22
C VAL A 56 -8.44 -1.86 -5.06
N SER A 57 -9.57 -2.47 -4.75
CA SER A 57 -9.74 -3.39 -3.61
C SER A 57 -10.03 -4.81 -4.12
N PRO A 58 -9.11 -5.78 -3.90
CA PRO A 58 -9.39 -7.18 -4.18
C PRO A 58 -10.38 -7.76 -3.16
N SER A 59 -11.36 -8.53 -3.64
CA SER A 59 -12.34 -9.22 -2.78
C SER A 59 -11.76 -10.47 -2.09
N ASN A 60 -12.51 -10.98 -1.10
CA ASN A 60 -12.22 -12.23 -0.37
C ASN A 60 -10.90 -12.20 0.42
N LEU A 61 -10.51 -11.01 0.88
CA LEU A 61 -9.39 -10.81 1.79
C LEU A 61 -9.83 -10.75 3.26
N SER A 62 -8.84 -10.86 4.15
CA SER A 62 -9.04 -10.62 5.57
C SER A 62 -9.45 -9.18 5.82
N GLU A 63 -10.61 -8.97 6.43
CA GLU A 63 -11.09 -7.64 6.87
C GLU A 63 -10.45 -7.19 8.20
N VAL A 64 -9.60 -8.01 8.82
CA VAL A 64 -8.87 -7.65 10.06
C VAL A 64 -7.40 -7.33 9.79
N GLY A 65 -7.02 -7.22 8.52
CA GLY A 65 -5.64 -6.97 8.11
C GLY A 65 -4.78 -8.23 8.23
N ILE A 66 -3.51 -8.04 8.58
CA ILE A 66 -2.52 -9.12 8.70
C ILE A 66 -2.54 -9.68 10.12
N ASP A 67 -3.26 -10.78 10.30
CA ASP A 67 -3.45 -11.48 11.57
C ASP A 67 -2.68 -12.81 11.69
N SER A 68 -2.09 -13.27 10.58
CA SER A 68 -1.41 -14.55 10.45
C SER A 68 -0.33 -14.49 9.36
N PRO A 69 0.65 -15.43 9.38
CA PRO A 69 1.58 -15.58 8.26
C PRO A 69 0.88 -15.86 6.92
N GLU A 70 -0.22 -16.61 6.94
CA GLU A 70 -1.00 -16.96 5.75
C GLU A 70 -1.71 -15.74 5.15
N SER A 71 -2.24 -14.83 5.98
CA SER A 71 -2.81 -13.57 5.49
C SER A 71 -1.73 -12.63 4.96
N ALA A 72 -0.57 -12.53 5.62
CA ALA A 72 0.60 -11.79 5.12
C ALA A 72 1.05 -12.31 3.74
N TYR A 73 1.16 -13.63 3.58
CA TYR A 73 1.55 -14.23 2.31
C TYR A 73 0.52 -13.97 1.20
N SER A 74 -0.77 -14.15 1.49
CA SER A 74 -1.84 -13.92 0.50
C SER A 74 -1.88 -12.47 0.04
N MET A 75 -1.74 -11.51 0.97
CA MET A 75 -1.66 -10.08 0.65
C MET A 75 -0.38 -9.74 -0.12
N THR A 76 0.76 -10.38 0.19
CA THR A 76 2.00 -10.21 -0.57
C THR A 76 1.85 -10.70 -2.02
N GLU A 77 1.26 -11.88 -2.22
CA GLU A 77 1.00 -12.42 -3.56
C GLU A 77 0.11 -11.47 -4.37
N LEU A 78 -0.97 -10.98 -3.77
CA LEU A 78 -1.84 -9.98 -4.40
C LEU A 78 -1.13 -8.66 -4.66
N GLY A 79 -0.29 -8.20 -3.74
CA GLY A 79 0.50 -7.00 -3.93
C GLY A 79 1.40 -7.09 -5.15
N ILE A 80 2.06 -8.24 -5.34
CA ILE A 80 2.86 -8.51 -6.53
C ILE A 80 2.00 -8.49 -7.81
N LEU A 81 0.83 -9.12 -7.80
CA LEU A 81 -0.09 -9.13 -8.95
C LEU A 81 -0.62 -7.73 -9.29
N LEU A 82 -0.95 -6.93 -8.28
CA LEU A 82 -1.36 -5.53 -8.44
C LEU A 82 -0.23 -4.70 -9.05
N TYR A 83 1.00 -4.79 -8.53
CA TYR A 83 2.14 -4.10 -9.12
C TYR A 83 2.42 -4.56 -10.55
N GLN A 84 2.28 -5.84 -10.86
CA GLN A 84 2.43 -6.34 -12.24
C GLN A 84 1.41 -5.71 -13.18
N SER A 85 0.15 -5.62 -12.77
CA SER A 85 -0.90 -4.94 -13.56
C SER A 85 -0.67 -3.43 -13.67
N LEU A 86 -0.22 -2.80 -12.58
CA LEU A 86 0.07 -1.36 -12.50
C LEU A 86 1.14 -0.91 -13.51
N ARG A 87 2.07 -1.78 -13.91
CA ARG A 87 3.08 -1.47 -14.94
C ARG A 87 2.48 -1.11 -16.29
N PHE A 88 1.26 -1.55 -16.55
CA PHE A 88 0.53 -1.32 -17.82
C PHE A 88 -0.67 -0.39 -17.65
N ALA A 89 -0.87 0.17 -16.46
CA ALA A 89 -2.00 1.03 -16.18
C ALA A 89 -1.93 2.36 -16.96
N PRO A 90 -3.08 3.02 -17.18
CA PRO A 90 -3.14 4.41 -17.62
C PRO A 90 -2.37 5.36 -16.70
N PRO A 91 -2.09 6.61 -17.13
CA PRO A 91 -1.30 7.54 -16.34
C PRO A 91 -1.88 7.87 -14.96
N PHE A 92 -1.01 7.85 -13.94
CA PHE A 92 -1.19 8.30 -12.56
C PHE A 92 0.07 9.06 -12.08
N ARG A 93 0.02 9.87 -11.01
CA ARG A 93 1.22 10.57 -10.48
C ARG A 93 2.00 9.68 -9.52
N TYR A 94 1.32 9.01 -8.60
CA TYR A 94 1.94 8.05 -7.69
C TYR A 94 0.93 7.02 -7.17
N ALA A 95 1.44 5.86 -6.73
CA ALA A 95 0.61 4.79 -6.23
C ALA A 95 1.33 3.91 -5.21
N LEU A 96 0.55 3.28 -4.33
CA LEU A 96 1.03 2.37 -3.29
C LEU A 96 0.06 1.20 -3.11
N VAL A 97 0.59 0.01 -2.83
CA VAL A 97 -0.18 -1.16 -2.43
C VAL A 97 0.12 -1.49 -0.98
N GLY A 98 -0.91 -1.78 -0.19
CA GLY A 98 -0.75 -2.19 1.18
C GLY A 98 -2.07 -2.21 1.95
N VAL A 99 -1.98 -2.42 3.25
CA VAL A 99 -3.11 -2.30 4.17
C VAL A 99 -3.28 -0.84 4.59
N GLU A 100 -4.50 -0.29 4.48
CA GLU A 100 -4.84 1.09 4.85
C GLU A 100 -3.99 2.13 4.09
N VAL A 101 -3.86 1.97 2.77
CA VAL A 101 -3.11 2.90 1.90
C VAL A 101 -4.01 3.91 1.17
N ASP A 102 -5.27 3.99 1.55
CA ASP A 102 -6.23 4.94 0.99
C ASP A 102 -5.82 6.36 1.38
N GLU A 103 -5.69 7.25 0.38
CA GLU A 103 -5.21 8.63 0.58
C GLU A 103 -3.96 8.70 1.47
N PHE A 104 -3.00 7.77 1.29
CA PHE A 104 -1.89 7.59 2.24
C PHE A 104 -1.06 8.86 2.47
N ARG A 105 -0.98 9.72 1.43
CA ARG A 105 -0.44 11.08 1.45
C ARG A 105 -1.07 11.91 0.33
N THR A 106 -1.48 13.13 0.61
CA THR A 106 -1.88 14.08 -0.44
C THR A 106 -0.67 14.49 -1.29
N TYR A 107 -0.91 15.17 -2.41
CA TYR A 107 0.18 15.59 -3.28
C TYR A 107 1.13 16.55 -2.55
N SER A 108 0.60 17.54 -1.83
CA SER A 108 1.43 18.51 -1.10
C SER A 108 2.22 17.83 0.03
N GLU A 109 1.58 16.94 0.80
CA GLU A 109 2.25 16.16 1.87
C GLU A 109 3.42 15.32 1.33
N LEU A 110 3.24 14.73 0.14
CA LEU A 110 4.29 13.95 -0.51
C LEU A 110 5.49 14.84 -0.90
N ILE A 111 5.24 16.04 -1.42
CA ILE A 111 6.28 16.99 -1.82
C ILE A 111 7.04 17.56 -0.61
N GLU A 112 6.33 17.94 0.45
CA GLU A 112 6.91 18.57 1.64
C GLU A 112 7.88 17.65 2.40
N GLU A 113 7.62 16.34 2.44
CA GLU A 113 8.44 15.34 3.15
C GLU A 113 9.53 14.67 2.28
N SER A 114 9.86 15.28 1.15
CA SER A 114 10.72 14.72 0.09
C SER A 114 12.12 14.23 0.51
N SER A 115 12.72 14.83 1.54
CA SER A 115 14.14 14.58 1.88
C SER A 115 14.46 13.19 2.45
N ASN A 116 13.47 12.40 2.90
CA ASN A 116 13.69 11.06 3.47
C ASN A 116 12.59 10.04 3.08
N LEU A 117 11.92 10.25 1.96
CA LEU A 117 10.80 9.39 1.56
C LEU A 117 11.29 7.98 1.18
N SER A 118 11.20 7.04 2.12
CA SER A 118 11.49 5.62 1.91
C SER A 118 10.26 4.79 2.24
N ILE A 119 9.38 4.64 1.26
CA ILE A 119 8.15 3.85 1.36
C ILE A 119 8.29 2.65 0.39
N PRO A 120 8.57 1.43 0.88
CA PRO A 120 8.59 0.24 0.05
C PRO A 120 7.30 0.07 -0.75
N GLY A 121 7.42 -0.16 -2.05
CA GLY A 121 6.29 -0.27 -2.97
C GLY A 121 5.81 1.05 -3.57
N LEU A 122 6.28 2.21 -3.11
CA LEU A 122 5.86 3.48 -3.69
C LEU A 122 6.32 3.58 -5.15
N VAL A 123 5.36 3.80 -6.05
CA VAL A 123 5.59 4.05 -7.48
C VAL A 123 5.36 5.52 -7.76
N LEU A 124 6.28 6.16 -8.47
CA LEU A 124 6.27 7.58 -8.80
C LEU A 124 6.41 7.78 -10.30
N ALA A 125 5.65 8.72 -10.86
CA ALA A 125 5.90 9.24 -12.19
C ALA A 125 7.26 9.96 -12.20
N LYS A 126 8.05 9.79 -13.27
CA LYS A 126 9.39 10.41 -13.39
C LYS A 126 9.41 11.94 -13.23
N PRO A 127 8.43 12.71 -13.71
CA PRO A 127 8.41 14.16 -13.43
C PRO A 127 8.36 14.48 -11.94
N LEU A 128 7.65 13.66 -11.16
CA LEU A 128 7.50 13.83 -9.71
C LEU A 128 8.77 13.45 -8.95
N GLU A 129 9.49 12.40 -9.40
CA GLU A 129 10.82 12.06 -8.88
C GLU A 129 11.79 13.25 -8.96
N GLN A 130 11.76 14.00 -10.07
CA GLN A 130 12.62 15.17 -10.27
C GLN A 130 12.27 16.32 -9.33
N GLU A 131 10.98 16.54 -9.09
CA GLU A 131 10.47 17.57 -8.18
C GLU A 131 10.81 17.26 -6.71
N LEU A 132 10.70 15.99 -6.31
CA LEU A 132 11.03 15.53 -4.96
C LEU A 132 12.55 15.57 -4.68
N GLY A 133 13.40 15.63 -5.71
CA GLY A 133 14.86 15.62 -5.52
C GLY A 133 15.37 14.39 -4.76
N ILE A 134 14.64 13.27 -4.82
CA ILE A 134 14.97 12.04 -4.08
C ILE A 134 16.27 11.46 -4.62
N LEU A 135 17.28 11.34 -3.75
CA LEU A 135 18.64 10.96 -4.13
C LEU A 135 18.98 9.46 -4.00
N SER A 136 18.09 8.57 -3.53
CA SER A 136 18.46 7.14 -3.46
C SER A 136 17.34 6.08 -3.43
N VAL A 137 17.68 4.92 -4.03
CA VAL A 137 17.03 3.57 -4.09
C VAL A 137 15.80 3.38 -4.98
N LEU A 138 15.40 4.39 -5.76
CA LEU A 138 14.38 4.17 -6.79
C LEU A 138 14.94 3.32 -7.95
N ARG A 139 14.17 2.34 -8.40
CA ARG A 139 14.45 1.48 -9.55
C ARG A 139 13.48 1.79 -10.68
N PRO A 140 13.82 1.46 -11.94
CA PRO A 140 12.84 1.53 -13.02
C PRO A 140 11.64 0.62 -12.75
N PHE A 141 10.42 1.16 -12.90
CA PHE A 141 9.16 0.40 -12.82
C PHE A 141 8.58 0.15 -14.22
N SER A 142 8.44 1.21 -15.00
CA SER A 142 8.11 1.18 -16.43
C SER A 142 8.81 2.35 -17.15
N SER A 143 8.48 2.60 -18.43
CA SER A 143 9.14 3.68 -19.20
C SER A 143 8.96 5.05 -18.56
N SER A 144 7.83 5.29 -17.89
CA SER A 144 7.45 6.61 -17.34
C SER A 144 7.47 6.65 -15.80
N TYR A 145 7.80 5.53 -15.15
CA TYR A 145 7.68 5.37 -13.71
C TYR A 145 8.93 4.76 -13.08
N VAL A 146 9.20 5.18 -11.85
CA VAL A 146 10.21 4.62 -10.95
C VAL A 146 9.54 4.16 -9.66
N TRP A 147 10.18 3.30 -8.90
CA TRP A 147 9.59 2.82 -7.65
C TRP A 147 10.64 2.37 -6.65
N GLN A 148 10.26 2.35 -5.37
CA GLN A 148 10.97 1.57 -4.36
C GLN A 148 10.40 0.15 -4.38
N PRO A 149 11.21 -0.90 -4.58
CA PRO A 149 10.70 -2.27 -4.65
C PRO A 149 9.87 -2.65 -3.43
N TYR A 150 8.71 -3.24 -3.70
CA TYR A 150 7.81 -3.77 -2.68
C TYR A 150 8.49 -4.86 -1.85
N ALA A 151 8.36 -4.77 -0.53
CA ALA A 151 9.01 -5.67 0.43
C ALA A 151 8.12 -6.84 0.88
N GLY A 152 6.85 -6.86 0.47
CA GLY A 152 5.85 -7.79 0.98
C GLY A 152 5.25 -7.35 2.32
N GLU A 153 4.14 -7.98 2.66
CA GLU A 153 3.45 -7.78 3.93
C GLU A 153 4.12 -8.58 5.06
N VAL A 154 4.15 -8.00 6.26
CA VAL A 154 4.83 -8.59 7.42
C VAL A 154 3.84 -8.90 8.54
N TYR A 155 3.74 -10.16 8.93
CA TYR A 155 3.01 -10.55 10.13
C TYR A 155 3.80 -10.16 11.39
N ASN A 156 3.20 -9.30 12.22
CA ASN A 156 3.73 -8.95 13.53
C ASN A 156 2.80 -9.48 14.65
N PRO A 157 3.17 -10.56 15.34
CA PRO A 157 2.34 -11.16 16.39
C PRO A 157 2.00 -10.19 17.53
N LEU A 158 2.93 -9.28 17.84
CA LEU A 158 2.73 -8.27 18.87
C LEU A 158 1.80 -7.17 18.39
N MET A 159 1.56 -6.96 17.10
CA MET A 159 0.52 -6.04 16.63
C MET A 159 -0.84 -6.72 16.58
N ALA A 160 -0.89 -7.96 16.08
CA ALA A 160 -2.11 -8.73 15.87
C ALA A 160 -2.74 -9.31 17.16
N SER A 161 -1.95 -9.56 18.22
CA SER A 161 -2.45 -10.21 19.43
C SER A 161 -2.32 -9.33 20.67
N GLN A 162 -3.45 -8.85 21.19
CA GLN A 162 -3.49 -8.12 22.47
C GLN A 162 -3.01 -8.97 23.65
N ASN A 163 -3.23 -10.29 23.60
CA ASN A 163 -2.73 -11.22 24.62
C ASN A 163 -1.19 -11.23 24.64
N LEU A 164 -0.54 -11.33 23.47
CA LEU A 164 0.92 -11.29 23.37
C LEU A 164 1.48 -9.93 23.79
N LYS A 165 0.82 -8.82 23.44
CA LYS A 165 1.16 -7.48 23.95
C LYS A 165 1.15 -7.45 25.48
N ASN A 166 0.10 -7.97 26.10
CA ASN A 166 -0.04 -7.97 27.56
C ASN A 166 1.06 -8.82 28.22
N LYS A 167 1.34 -10.02 27.70
CA LYS A 167 2.43 -10.88 28.19
C LYS A 167 3.80 -10.21 28.07
N LEU A 168 4.09 -9.53 26.97
CA LEU A 168 5.33 -8.77 26.81
C LEU A 168 5.43 -7.64 27.84
N ASN A 169 4.34 -6.90 28.05
CA ASN A 169 4.28 -5.82 29.04
C ASN A 169 4.50 -6.35 30.47
N GLU A 170 3.99 -7.52 30.80
CA GLU A 170 4.25 -8.20 32.09
C GLU A 170 5.73 -8.58 32.25
N LEU A 171 6.35 -9.16 31.22
CA LEU A 171 7.78 -9.48 31.22
C LEU A 171 8.65 -8.23 31.44
N LEU A 172 8.34 -7.13 30.75
CA LEU A 172 9.08 -5.88 30.89
C LEU A 172 8.96 -5.29 32.31
N LYS A 173 7.79 -5.39 32.94
CA LYS A 173 7.58 -4.98 34.35
C LYS A 173 8.39 -5.81 35.35
N LEU A 174 8.57 -7.10 35.10
CA LEU A 174 9.40 -7.96 35.95
C LEU A 174 10.88 -7.58 35.85
N THR A 175 11.36 -7.23 34.66
CA THR A 175 12.76 -6.82 34.45
C THR A 175 13.11 -5.45 35.04
N SER A 176 12.13 -4.53 35.17
CA SER A 176 12.35 -3.22 35.80
C SER A 176 12.39 -3.29 37.33
N GLN A 177 11.70 -4.25 37.94
CA GLN A 177 11.75 -4.50 39.40
C GLN A 177 13.06 -5.18 39.85
N ALA A 178 13.73 -5.91 38.95
CA ALA A 178 14.98 -6.60 39.25
C ALA A 178 16.22 -5.67 39.27
N LYS A 179 16.12 -4.44 38.74
CA LYS A 179 17.21 -3.44 38.74
C LYS A 179 17.19 -2.49 39.94
N THR A 180 16.23 -2.64 40.84
CA THR A 180 16.02 -1.74 42.01
C THR A 180 16.34 -2.41 43.35
N LYS A 181 17.10 -3.50 43.34
CA LYS A 181 17.63 -4.17 44.55
C LYS A 181 19.14 -4.19 44.56
#